data_AF-A0A9D2IL56-F1
#
_entry.id   AF-A0A9D2IL56-F1
#
_cell.length_a   1.000
_cell.length_b   1.000
_cell.length_c   1.000
_cell.angle_alpha   90.00
_cell.angle_beta   90.00
_cell.angle_gamma   90.00
#
_symmetry.space_group_name_H-M   'P 1'
#
loop_
_entity.id
_entity.type
_entity.pdbx_description
1 polymer ?
#
loop_
_entity_poly.entity_id
_entity_poly.type
_entity_poly.pdbx_seq_one_letter_code
_entity_poly.pdbx_strand_id
1 'polypeptide(L)'
;MKTWKLLGFALLALALCATSCNKPDKQKGGSSKLALTINDGKTSIAADGRDAATFTVIMTREDGSTMDVTSDAAFTANDTPFEGHNFTTKTAGEYTIVATYEGMTSNAVRVTASSLSLSVDLESIAANGQGTATFTVTYQDKDVTADASITNLSTGEYYAKGANTFTSPNYTGEFQFSAQYNNLTSNTVTVNVVAAEAPALRLIPSAGRVSAGSQVTFTVENAGEDVTDAAKIKMVDGDYIKGATYTMASEGTVSFVAEIEGATSPAVSISTKDFMKNVLIFKFTNVNCSFCPELAKAIEIASETQPIVEVAIHSSVMGSDPMIKDEALFSDFGRYFGNQLPWAFLDMFQAQIPGAVSSDRVIDYVKPLALRSAYAGIAASAKANGSQITAKVNVTASSSSRDLYVAAMLVENGIRYSQKGSDLGSNYVHNHTFRALATPTVYGDQLGTLANNEQVTKTYTFDASQYDVNNCHVVCYVLYKDGDAYIATNAIDVPVNSWVDYEFVK
;
A
#
# COMPACT_ATOMS: atom_id res chain seq x y z
N MET A 1 27.07 54.87 -21.97
CA MET A 1 27.12 56.34 -22.18
C MET A 1 26.17 56.96 -21.16
N LYS A 2 26.51 57.81 -20.19
CA LYS A 2 27.67 58.65 -19.91
C LYS A 2 27.89 58.69 -18.38
N THR A 3 29.16 58.74 -18.02
CA THR A 3 29.77 59.06 -16.73
C THR A 3 29.58 60.53 -16.33
N TRP A 4 29.63 60.86 -15.03
CA TRP A 4 30.59 61.77 -14.35
C TRP A 4 30.06 62.37 -13.03
N LYS A 5 30.74 62.15 -11.89
CA LYS A 5 31.83 62.92 -11.20
C LYS A 5 31.24 63.73 -10.02
N LEU A 6 31.56 63.40 -8.77
CA LEU A 6 32.72 63.88 -7.97
C LEU A 6 32.82 65.41 -7.92
N LEU A 7 32.66 65.99 -6.73
CA LEU A 7 33.53 67.04 -6.18
C LEU A 7 33.25 67.23 -4.68
N GLY A 8 34.31 67.20 -3.87
CA GLY A 8 34.28 67.65 -2.48
C GLY A 8 34.99 68.99 -2.31
N PHE A 9 34.69 69.67 -1.20
CA PHE A 9 35.43 70.76 -0.54
C PHE A 9 34.78 70.88 0.85
N ALA A 10 35.37 71.35 1.95
CA ALA A 10 36.71 71.56 2.47
C ALA A 10 36.47 72.26 3.82
N LEU A 11 37.34 72.02 4.81
CA LEU A 11 37.28 72.65 6.13
C LEU A 11 37.27 74.19 6.08
N LEU A 12 36.62 74.82 7.06
CA LEU A 12 37.15 76.03 7.69
C LEU A 12 36.83 76.05 9.19
N ALA A 13 37.88 76.20 9.99
CA ALA A 13 37.85 76.45 11.43
C ALA A 13 38.35 77.88 11.71
N LEU A 14 37.73 78.58 12.66
CA LEU A 14 38.21 79.71 13.49
C LEU A 14 36.95 80.25 14.25
N ALA A 15 36.94 80.80 15.46
CA ALA A 15 37.82 80.87 16.63
C ALA A 15 37.07 81.67 17.73
N LEU A 16 37.23 81.23 18.99
CA LEU A 16 37.24 81.97 20.28
C LEU A 16 36.04 82.79 20.84
N CYS A 17 35.55 82.27 21.99
CA CYS A 17 35.36 82.88 23.34
C CYS A 17 34.49 84.14 23.58
N ALA A 18 33.42 84.00 24.38
CA ALA A 18 33.37 84.39 25.81
C ALA A 18 31.98 84.15 26.47
N THR A 19 32.02 83.44 27.60
CA THR A 19 31.15 83.42 28.79
C THR A 19 29.71 83.97 28.75
N SER A 20 28.75 83.12 29.10
CA SER A 20 27.86 83.40 30.24
C SER A 20 27.30 82.09 30.80
N CYS A 21 27.72 81.73 32.02
CA CYS A 21 27.08 80.70 32.79
C CYS A 21 25.71 81.19 33.25
N ASN A 22 24.65 80.53 32.77
CA ASN A 22 23.50 80.26 33.60
C ASN A 22 23.24 78.76 33.51
N LYS A 23 23.43 78.05 34.62
CA LYS A 23 22.82 76.74 34.83
C LYS A 23 21.39 76.99 35.29
N PRO A 24 20.37 76.59 34.51
CA PRO A 24 19.15 76.08 35.08
C PRO A 24 19.19 74.55 35.07
N ASP A 25 18.47 74.00 36.04
CA ASP A 25 18.35 72.63 36.49
C ASP A 25 18.62 71.48 35.50
N LYS A 26 19.24 70.43 36.04
CA LYS A 26 19.14 69.08 35.48
C LYS A 26 17.68 68.63 35.50
N GLN A 27 16.93 69.00 34.47
CA GLN A 27 15.74 68.26 34.09
C GLN A 27 16.21 66.87 33.66
N LYS A 28 15.72 65.83 34.34
CA LYS A 28 15.89 64.44 33.90
C LYS A 28 15.22 64.34 32.53
N GLY A 29 16.00 64.41 31.45
CA GLY A 29 15.51 64.11 30.10
C GLY A 29 15.13 62.64 30.04
N GLY A 30 13.86 62.35 30.27
CA GLY A 30 13.29 61.04 29.96
C GLY A 30 13.00 61.03 28.48
N SER A 31 13.82 60.36 27.66
CA SER A 31 13.51 60.19 26.24
C SER A 31 12.17 59.48 26.08
N SER A 32 11.34 59.89 25.12
CA SER A 32 10.15 59.14 24.71
C SER A 32 10.49 57.67 24.42
N LYS A 33 9.59 56.75 24.77
CA LYS A 33 9.77 55.30 24.60
C LYS A 33 8.60 54.69 23.84
N LEU A 34 8.89 53.71 23.00
CA LEU A 34 7.89 52.91 22.29
C LEU A 34 7.86 51.50 22.87
N ALA A 35 6.68 51.06 23.33
CA ALA A 35 6.48 49.73 23.89
C ALA A 35 5.55 48.90 22.99
N LEU A 36 6.03 47.75 22.54
CA LEU A 36 5.28 46.76 21.78
C LEU A 36 4.86 45.63 22.73
N THR A 37 3.57 45.34 22.76
CA THR A 37 2.99 44.24 23.55
C THR A 37 2.20 43.31 22.63
N ILE A 38 2.23 42.03 22.94
CA ILE A 38 1.37 41.02 22.31
C ILE A 38 0.11 40.84 23.12
N ASN A 39 -1.02 40.91 22.44
CA ASN A 39 -2.32 40.81 23.09
C ASN A 39 -2.55 39.37 23.54
N ASP A 40 -3.18 39.23 24.70
CA ASP A 40 -3.48 37.95 25.37
C ASP A 40 -2.26 37.03 25.61
N GLY A 41 -1.03 37.54 25.48
CA GLY A 41 0.19 36.75 25.66
C GLY A 41 0.39 35.67 24.60
N LYS A 42 -0.26 35.76 23.43
CA LYS A 42 -0.32 34.69 22.42
C LYS A 42 0.97 34.57 21.60
N THR A 43 2.04 34.03 22.19
CA THR A 43 3.36 33.90 21.54
C THR A 43 3.47 32.73 20.56
N SER A 44 2.39 31.98 20.31
CA SER A 44 2.37 30.85 19.38
C SER A 44 1.13 30.89 18.49
N ILE A 45 1.32 30.65 17.20
CA ILE A 45 0.25 30.63 16.19
C ILE A 45 0.37 29.40 15.28
N ALA A 46 -0.73 29.03 14.63
CA ALA A 46 -0.72 28.11 13.51
C ALA A 46 -0.10 28.75 12.27
N ALA A 47 0.74 28.01 11.54
CA ALA A 47 1.26 28.42 10.23
C ALA A 47 0.21 28.24 9.11
N ASP A 48 -1.03 28.69 9.31
CA ASP A 48 -2.15 28.53 8.38
C ASP A 48 -2.53 29.83 7.64
N GLY A 49 -1.87 30.94 7.95
CA GLY A 49 -2.15 32.27 7.42
C GLY A 49 -3.43 32.93 7.95
N ARG A 50 -4.08 32.33 8.96
CA ARG A 50 -5.32 32.84 9.58
C ARG A 50 -5.14 33.09 11.07
N ASP A 51 -4.46 32.20 11.77
CA ASP A 51 -4.21 32.32 13.19
C ASP A 51 -3.25 33.49 13.46
N ALA A 52 -3.75 34.51 14.14
CA ALA A 52 -3.04 35.78 14.27
C ALA A 52 -2.49 35.98 15.68
N ALA A 53 -1.29 36.55 15.74
CA ALA A 53 -0.78 37.26 16.89
C ALA A 53 -1.10 38.75 16.71
N THR A 54 -1.82 39.34 17.66
CA THR A 54 -2.25 40.74 17.61
C THR A 54 -1.36 41.59 18.51
N PHE A 55 -0.98 42.78 18.06
CA PHE A 55 -0.06 43.66 18.77
C PHE A 55 -0.70 45.01 19.13
N THR A 56 -0.23 45.58 20.23
CA THR A 56 -0.53 46.95 20.65
C THR A 56 0.78 47.70 20.87
N VAL A 57 0.83 48.94 20.41
CA VAL A 57 1.98 49.83 20.51
C VAL A 57 1.60 51.06 21.32
N ILE A 58 2.23 51.23 22.48
CA ILE A 58 2.03 52.39 23.35
C ILE A 58 3.30 53.25 23.34
N MET A 59 3.15 54.52 22.98
CA MET A 59 4.18 55.54 23.15
C MET A 59 4.06 56.17 24.53
N THR A 60 5.17 56.26 25.27
CA THR A 60 5.27 57.08 26.49
C THR A 60 6.14 58.29 26.21
N ARG A 61 5.59 59.50 26.40
CA ARG A 61 6.30 60.77 26.20
C ARG A 61 7.18 61.12 27.39
N GLU A 62 8.03 62.14 27.23
CA GLU A 62 8.96 62.60 28.28
C GLU A 62 8.26 63.03 29.57
N ASP A 63 7.03 63.54 29.47
CA ASP A 63 6.18 63.94 30.60
C ASP A 63 5.46 62.77 31.29
N GLY A 64 5.68 61.54 30.80
CA GLY A 64 5.07 60.32 31.30
C GLY A 64 3.66 60.04 30.76
N SER A 65 3.09 60.91 29.90
CA SER A 65 1.82 60.65 29.23
C SER A 65 1.96 59.51 28.22
N THR A 66 0.91 58.68 28.10
CA THR A 66 0.88 57.55 27.18
C THR A 66 -0.13 57.76 26.06
N MET A 67 0.20 57.30 24.86
CA MET A 67 -0.66 57.32 23.68
C MET A 67 -0.62 55.96 22.99
N ASP A 68 -1.79 55.42 22.65
CA ASP A 68 -1.90 54.27 21.77
C ASP A 68 -1.65 54.72 20.33
N VAL A 69 -0.61 54.18 19.71
CA VAL A 69 -0.19 54.49 18.35
C VAL A 69 -0.26 53.26 17.44
N THR A 70 -1.01 52.23 17.84
CA THR A 70 -1.06 50.93 17.17
C THR A 70 -1.47 51.02 15.70
N SER A 71 -2.45 51.87 15.37
CA SER A 71 -2.92 52.04 13.98
C SER A 71 -1.92 52.73 13.07
N ASP A 72 -0.99 53.50 13.66
CA ASP A 72 -0.08 54.39 12.94
C ASP A 72 1.36 53.87 12.94
N ALA A 73 1.64 52.83 13.73
CA ALA A 73 2.93 52.17 13.78
C ALA A 73 3.13 51.25 12.56
N ALA A 74 4.37 51.22 12.04
CA ALA A 74 4.79 50.25 11.04
C ALA A 74 5.41 49.03 11.71
N PHE A 75 5.04 47.83 11.27
CA PHE A 75 5.49 46.56 11.87
C PHE A 75 6.37 45.77 10.91
N THR A 76 7.36 45.08 11.46
CA THR A 76 8.21 44.13 10.74
C THR A 76 8.25 42.79 11.46
N ALA A 77 8.29 41.70 10.71
CA ALA A 77 8.58 40.35 11.18
C ALA A 77 9.89 39.87 10.54
N ASN A 78 10.93 39.62 11.34
CA ASN A 78 12.29 39.31 10.85
C ASN A 78 12.72 40.31 9.75
N ASP A 79 12.61 41.61 10.05
CA ASP A 79 12.92 42.74 9.16
C ASP A 79 12.04 42.87 7.90
N THR A 80 11.07 42.00 7.70
CA THR A 80 10.11 42.08 6.58
C THR A 80 8.84 42.82 7.02
N PRO A 81 8.45 43.92 6.37
CA PRO A 81 7.23 44.65 6.71
C PRO A 81 5.95 43.82 6.53
N PHE A 82 4.96 44.04 7.39
CA PHE A 82 3.60 43.52 7.22
C PHE A 82 2.55 44.58 7.56
N GLU A 83 1.36 44.44 6.97
CA GLU A 83 0.28 45.42 7.09
C GLU A 83 -0.57 45.22 8.35
N GLY A 84 -0.92 46.34 9.00
CA GLY A 84 -1.70 46.35 10.22
C GLY A 84 -0.97 45.77 11.43
N HIS A 85 -1.73 45.39 12.46
CA HIS A 85 -1.22 44.94 13.76
C HIS A 85 -1.57 43.48 14.08
N ASN A 86 -1.95 42.70 13.06
CA ASN A 86 -2.26 41.28 13.16
C ASN A 86 -1.26 40.51 12.30
N PHE A 87 -0.33 39.80 12.93
CA PHE A 87 0.63 38.97 12.22
C PHE A 87 0.08 37.56 12.00
N THR A 88 0.01 37.14 10.74
CA THR A 88 -0.24 35.75 10.34
C THR A 88 0.87 35.29 9.40
N THR A 89 1.07 33.98 9.28
CA THR A 89 2.02 33.40 8.33
C THR A 89 1.60 32.00 7.91
N LYS A 90 2.01 31.58 6.72
CA LYS A 90 1.93 30.18 6.26
C LYS A 90 3.22 29.40 6.44
N THR A 91 4.28 30.07 6.89
CA THR A 91 5.62 29.50 7.03
C THR A 91 5.90 29.27 8.50
N ALA A 92 6.15 28.02 8.89
CA ALA A 92 6.56 27.70 10.25
C ALA A 92 7.93 28.31 10.57
N GLY A 93 8.14 28.71 11.82
CA GLY A 93 9.39 29.32 12.28
C GLY A 93 9.19 30.33 13.39
N GLU A 94 10.31 30.87 13.87
CA GLU A 94 10.31 31.97 14.84
C GLU A 94 10.35 33.32 14.12
N TYR A 95 9.49 34.23 14.58
CA TYR A 95 9.37 35.59 14.07
C TYR A 95 9.65 36.59 15.17
N THR A 96 10.59 37.48 14.92
CA THR A 96 10.88 38.63 15.77
C THR A 96 10.10 39.83 15.25
N ILE A 97 9.12 40.28 16.03
CA ILE A 97 8.23 41.40 15.71
C ILE A 97 8.77 42.67 16.35
N VAL A 98 8.88 43.72 15.54
CA VAL A 98 9.31 45.05 15.95
C VAL A 98 8.34 46.07 15.34
N ALA A 99 8.02 47.12 16.09
CA ALA A 99 7.22 48.25 15.63
C ALA A 99 8.07 49.52 15.56
N THR A 100 7.75 50.39 14.61
CA THR A 100 8.36 51.71 14.47
C THR A 100 7.29 52.80 14.36
N TYR A 101 7.52 53.93 15.04
CA TYR A 101 6.64 55.09 15.02
C TYR A 101 7.48 56.36 15.22
N GLU A 102 7.31 57.35 14.33
CA GLU A 102 8.06 58.62 14.35
C GLU A 102 9.59 58.46 14.48
N GLY A 103 10.16 57.43 13.86
CA GLY A 103 11.60 57.14 13.91
C GLY A 103 12.09 56.45 15.19
N MET A 104 11.20 56.16 16.14
CA MET A 104 11.49 55.31 17.30
C MET A 104 11.24 53.84 16.97
N THR A 105 12.01 52.95 17.61
CA THR A 105 11.87 51.49 17.49
C THR A 105 11.44 50.92 18.84
N SER A 106 10.48 49.99 18.84
CA SER A 106 10.00 49.32 20.04
C SER A 106 10.98 48.26 20.56
N ASN A 107 10.68 47.67 21.72
CA ASN A 107 11.19 46.34 22.06
C ASN A 107 10.76 45.29 21.02
N ALA A 108 11.50 44.18 20.96
CA ALA A 108 11.14 43.03 20.14
C ALA A 108 10.22 42.07 20.89
N VAL A 109 9.30 41.43 20.18
CA VAL A 109 8.44 40.34 20.67
C VAL A 109 8.63 39.12 19.78
N ARG A 110 8.70 37.92 20.37
CA ARG A 110 8.83 36.66 19.61
C ARG A 110 7.49 35.98 19.44
N VAL A 111 7.22 35.50 18.24
CA VAL A 111 6.08 34.65 17.89
C VAL A 111 6.58 33.41 17.17
N THR A 112 6.15 32.23 17.62
CA THR A 112 6.45 30.96 16.97
C THR A 112 5.25 30.52 16.14
N ALA A 113 5.44 30.34 14.83
CA ALA A 113 4.44 29.72 13.96
C ALA A 113 4.76 28.22 13.83
N SER A 114 3.81 27.36 14.16
CA SER A 114 3.99 25.90 14.11
C SER A 114 3.22 25.28 12.96
N SER A 115 3.84 24.32 12.27
CA SER A 115 3.17 23.45 11.29
C SER A 115 2.68 22.15 11.94
N LEU A 116 1.77 21.47 11.27
CA LEU A 116 1.43 20.09 11.57
C LEU A 116 2.55 19.17 11.01
N SER A 117 2.96 18.16 11.76
CA SER A 117 3.93 17.17 11.31
C SER A 117 3.31 15.77 11.33
N LEU A 118 3.60 15.00 10.29
CA LEU A 118 3.29 13.58 10.17
C LEU A 118 4.61 12.81 10.09
N SER A 119 4.72 11.74 10.87
CA SER A 119 5.82 10.77 10.82
C SER A 119 5.26 9.35 10.80
N VAL A 120 6.11 8.37 10.46
CA VAL A 120 5.78 6.94 10.46
C VAL A 120 6.88 6.17 11.18
N ASP A 121 6.53 5.08 11.86
CA ASP A 121 7.47 4.19 12.52
C ASP A 121 8.33 3.37 11.54
N LEU A 122 7.73 2.95 10.43
CA LEU A 122 8.33 2.13 9.38
C LEU A 122 8.14 2.80 8.01
N GLU A 123 9.25 3.20 7.40
CA GLU A 123 9.27 3.74 6.03
C GLU A 123 9.22 2.64 4.96
N SER A 124 9.33 1.37 5.35
CA SER A 124 9.20 0.22 4.45
C SER A 124 8.56 -0.98 5.13
N ILE A 125 7.65 -1.64 4.41
CA ILE A 125 6.91 -2.84 4.85
C ILE A 125 6.77 -3.83 3.68
N ALA A 126 6.57 -5.12 3.98
CA ALA A 126 6.46 -6.17 2.97
C ALA A 126 5.06 -6.22 2.31
N ALA A 127 5.00 -6.51 1.01
CA ALA A 127 3.79 -6.68 0.20
C ALA A 127 3.07 -8.01 0.48
N ASN A 128 2.65 -8.23 1.73
CA ASN A 128 2.10 -9.53 2.18
C ASN A 128 0.70 -9.42 2.80
N GLY A 129 0.05 -8.26 2.69
CA GLY A 129 -1.29 -8.05 3.27
C GLY A 129 -1.29 -7.88 4.80
N GLN A 130 -0.11 -7.89 5.44
CA GLN A 130 0.03 -7.92 6.90
C GLN A 130 1.02 -6.88 7.45
N GLY A 131 2.00 -6.46 6.64
CA GLY A 131 2.93 -5.40 6.99
C GLY A 131 2.16 -4.15 7.40
N THR A 132 2.47 -3.60 8.57
CA THR A 132 1.72 -2.46 9.13
C THR A 132 2.68 -1.33 9.46
N ALA A 133 2.40 -0.13 8.98
CA ALA A 133 3.08 1.10 9.34
C ALA A 133 2.14 1.99 10.17
N THR A 134 2.64 2.55 11.27
CA THR A 134 1.88 3.36 12.22
C THR A 134 2.32 4.82 12.14
N PHE A 135 1.37 5.69 11.85
CA PHE A 135 1.58 7.13 11.76
C PHE A 135 1.44 7.82 13.11
N THR A 136 2.23 8.88 13.31
CA THR A 136 2.08 9.82 14.43
C THR A 136 1.92 11.23 13.87
N VAL A 137 0.91 11.96 14.37
CA VAL A 137 0.65 13.35 14.00
C VAL A 137 0.96 14.25 15.19
N THR A 138 1.84 15.23 14.99
CA THR A 138 2.25 16.18 16.04
C THR A 138 1.98 17.63 15.65
N TYR A 139 1.53 18.42 16.63
CA TYR A 139 1.36 19.86 16.50
C TYR A 139 1.82 20.54 17.80
N GLN A 140 2.74 21.51 17.69
CA GLN A 140 3.35 22.19 18.86
C GLN A 140 3.89 21.19 19.90
N ASP A 141 4.65 20.19 19.43
CA ASP A 141 5.24 19.11 20.24
C ASP A 141 4.22 18.24 21.01
N LYS A 142 2.93 18.34 20.68
CA LYS A 142 1.88 17.48 21.23
C LYS A 142 1.46 16.47 20.20
N ASP A 143 1.29 15.23 20.63
CA ASP A 143 0.62 14.20 19.87
C ASP A 143 -0.86 14.55 19.73
N VAL A 144 -1.30 14.73 18.48
CA VAL A 144 -2.68 15.04 18.10
C VAL A 144 -3.27 13.95 17.20
N THR A 145 -2.65 12.77 17.15
CA THR A 145 -3.01 11.66 16.26
C THR A 145 -4.48 11.25 16.42
N ALA A 146 -5.00 11.22 17.65
CA ALA A 146 -6.40 10.88 17.93
C ALA A 146 -7.43 11.84 17.31
N ASP A 147 -7.03 13.10 17.07
CA ASP A 147 -7.91 14.15 16.57
C ASP A 147 -7.67 14.49 15.10
N ALA A 148 -6.59 13.97 14.53
CA ALA A 148 -6.19 14.17 13.14
C ALA A 148 -6.75 13.07 12.24
N SER A 149 -7.05 13.42 10.99
CA SER A 149 -7.32 12.45 9.92
C SER A 149 -6.11 12.31 9.00
N ILE A 150 -5.99 11.16 8.33
CA ILE A 150 -4.89 10.88 7.39
C ILE A 150 -5.51 10.55 6.03
N THR A 151 -4.82 10.92 4.95
CA THR A 151 -5.21 10.56 3.59
C THR A 151 -4.04 9.90 2.90
N ASN A 152 -4.26 8.72 2.34
CA ASN A 152 -3.33 8.08 1.41
C ASN A 152 -3.49 8.78 0.06
N LEU A 153 -2.55 9.65 -0.26
CA LEU A 153 -2.52 10.43 -1.50
C LEU A 153 -2.33 9.54 -2.73
N SER A 154 -1.71 8.37 -2.57
CA SER A 154 -1.49 7.41 -3.65
C SER A 154 -2.75 6.62 -4.01
N THR A 155 -3.68 6.39 -3.07
CA THR A 155 -4.91 5.60 -3.32
C THR A 155 -6.19 6.42 -3.21
N GLY A 156 -6.12 7.64 -2.70
CA GLY A 156 -7.29 8.46 -2.36
C GLY A 156 -8.01 8.00 -1.08
N GLU A 157 -7.51 6.97 -0.39
CA GLU A 157 -8.14 6.41 0.80
C GLU A 157 -8.08 7.39 1.98
N TYR A 158 -9.22 7.57 2.65
CA TYR A 158 -9.38 8.44 3.80
C TYR A 158 -9.45 7.64 5.11
N TYR A 159 -8.58 8.00 6.04
CA TYR A 159 -8.47 7.42 7.36
C TYR A 159 -9.13 8.41 8.34
N ALA A 160 -10.22 7.96 8.96
CA ALA A 160 -10.97 8.77 9.91
C ALA A 160 -10.13 9.17 11.13
N LYS A 161 -10.65 10.11 11.94
CA LYS A 161 -9.93 10.60 13.11
C LYS A 161 -9.49 9.47 14.03
N GLY A 162 -8.21 9.46 14.39
CA GLY A 162 -7.59 8.43 15.23
C GLY A 162 -7.24 7.12 14.51
N ALA A 163 -7.64 6.93 13.25
CA ALA A 163 -7.14 5.83 12.43
C ALA A 163 -5.76 6.22 11.87
N ASN A 164 -4.73 5.51 12.30
CA ASN A 164 -3.34 5.88 12.04
C ASN A 164 -2.46 4.71 11.58
N THR A 165 -3.04 3.61 11.12
CA THR A 165 -2.30 2.45 10.65
C THR A 165 -2.55 2.23 9.16
N PHE A 166 -1.49 1.94 8.41
CA PHE A 166 -1.55 1.50 7.03
C PHE A 166 -1.07 0.06 6.93
N THR A 167 -1.95 -0.83 6.45
CA THR A 167 -1.62 -2.22 6.15
C THR A 167 -1.24 -2.34 4.67
N SER A 168 -0.09 -2.95 4.40
CA SER A 168 0.42 -3.18 3.05
C SER A 168 -0.59 -3.95 2.20
N PRO A 169 -0.79 -3.62 0.91
CA PRO A 169 -1.44 -4.50 -0.04
C PRO A 169 -0.54 -5.69 -0.43
N ASN A 170 -1.05 -6.58 -1.29
CA ASN A 170 -0.30 -7.71 -1.86
C ASN A 170 0.46 -7.33 -3.15
N TYR A 171 0.90 -6.08 -3.27
CA TYR A 171 1.72 -5.59 -4.37
C TYR A 171 2.67 -4.50 -3.88
N THR A 172 3.80 -4.37 -4.57
CA THR A 172 4.84 -3.38 -4.29
C THR A 172 4.43 -1.99 -4.77
N GLY A 173 4.99 -0.95 -4.16
CA GLY A 173 4.80 0.42 -4.62
C GLY A 173 5.10 1.47 -3.58
N GLU A 174 5.06 2.72 -4.01
CA GLU A 174 5.23 3.89 -3.16
C GLU A 174 3.86 4.45 -2.73
N PHE A 175 3.66 4.60 -1.42
CA PHE A 175 2.43 5.13 -0.84
C PHE A 175 2.71 6.41 -0.07
N GLN A 176 2.09 7.50 -0.49
CA GLN A 176 2.28 8.83 0.09
C GLN A 176 1.09 9.21 0.95
N PHE A 177 1.36 9.83 2.10
CA PHE A 177 0.36 10.16 3.11
C PHE A 177 0.50 11.60 3.58
N SER A 178 -0.63 12.23 3.89
CA SER A 178 -0.67 13.51 4.61
C SER A 178 -1.78 13.50 5.66
N ALA A 179 -1.61 14.29 6.71
CA ALA A 179 -2.58 14.44 7.80
C ALA A 179 -3.24 15.81 7.77
N GLN A 180 -4.46 15.88 8.30
CA GLN A 180 -5.20 17.11 8.56
C GLN A 180 -5.57 17.22 10.04
N TYR A 181 -5.31 18.38 10.61
CA TYR A 181 -5.71 18.75 11.97
C TYR A 181 -6.10 20.23 11.98
N ASN A 182 -7.36 20.52 12.36
CA ASN A 182 -7.95 21.84 12.19
C ASN A 182 -7.85 22.34 10.72
N ASN A 183 -7.20 23.47 10.47
CA ASN A 183 -6.96 24.01 9.12
C ASN A 183 -5.55 23.71 8.61
N LEU A 184 -4.77 22.89 9.32
CA LEU A 184 -3.40 22.57 8.96
C LEU A 184 -3.34 21.25 8.17
N THR A 185 -2.45 21.24 7.17
CA THR A 185 -2.03 20.04 6.46
C THR A 185 -0.58 19.76 6.83
N SER A 186 -0.25 18.50 7.08
CA SER A 186 1.13 18.10 7.43
C SER A 186 2.06 18.10 6.21
N ASN A 187 3.33 17.80 6.46
CA ASN A 187 4.23 17.26 5.43
C ASN A 187 3.68 15.95 4.84
N THR A 188 4.20 15.58 3.66
CA THR A 188 3.98 14.25 3.08
C THR A 188 4.96 13.25 3.68
N VAL A 189 4.47 12.05 4.03
CA VAL A 189 5.27 10.89 4.43
C VAL A 189 5.12 9.80 3.38
N THR A 190 6.19 9.06 3.13
CA THR A 190 6.21 7.95 2.17
C THR A 190 6.43 6.63 2.88
N VAL A 191 5.63 5.62 2.54
CA VAL A 191 5.83 4.22 2.94
C VAL A 191 6.09 3.40 1.68
N ASN A 192 7.23 2.72 1.63
CA ASN A 192 7.63 1.85 0.54
C ASN A 192 7.16 0.42 0.81
N VAL A 193 6.19 -0.05 0.03
CA VAL A 193 5.78 -1.45 0.07
C VAL A 193 6.69 -2.22 -0.87
N VAL A 194 7.50 -3.11 -0.31
CA VAL A 194 8.53 -3.87 -1.02
C VAL A 194 8.14 -5.34 -1.12
N ALA A 195 8.76 -6.07 -2.04
CA ALA A 195 8.49 -7.50 -2.21
C ALA A 195 8.64 -8.23 -0.86
N ALA A 196 7.67 -9.10 -0.55
CA ALA A 196 7.79 -9.95 0.63
C ALA A 196 8.94 -10.94 0.42
N GLU A 197 9.80 -11.10 1.44
CA GLU A 197 10.84 -12.12 1.37
C GLU A 197 10.20 -13.51 1.40
N ALA A 198 10.60 -14.34 0.43
CA ALA A 198 10.24 -15.74 0.41
C ALA A 198 10.78 -16.43 1.68
N PRO A 199 10.01 -17.30 2.35
CA PRO A 199 10.56 -18.09 3.43
C PRO A 199 11.73 -18.92 2.89
N ALA A 200 12.92 -18.76 3.47
CA ALA A 200 14.09 -19.49 2.99
C ALA A 200 13.94 -21.00 3.25
N LEU A 201 13.37 -21.37 4.40
CA LEU A 201 13.17 -22.75 4.81
C LEU A 201 11.81 -23.28 4.32
N ARG A 202 11.83 -24.37 3.54
CA ARG A 202 10.66 -25.03 2.99
C ARG A 202 10.66 -26.51 3.33
N LEU A 203 9.56 -27.00 3.90
CA LEU A 203 9.32 -28.42 4.12
C LEU A 203 8.42 -28.96 3.01
N ILE A 204 8.91 -29.95 2.25
CA ILE A 204 8.26 -30.49 1.06
C ILE A 204 7.95 -31.97 1.30
N PRO A 205 6.67 -32.37 1.38
CA PRO A 205 6.30 -33.78 1.44
C PRO A 205 6.30 -34.42 0.05
N SER A 206 6.59 -35.72 0.00
CA SER A 206 6.51 -36.54 -1.22
C SER A 206 5.06 -36.69 -1.72
N ALA A 207 4.07 -36.49 -0.86
CA ALA A 207 2.65 -36.46 -1.20
C ALA A 207 1.88 -35.66 -0.14
N GLY A 208 0.99 -34.75 -0.56
CA GLY A 208 0.12 -34.01 0.36
C GLY A 208 -1.11 -34.80 0.80
N ARG A 209 -1.66 -35.64 -0.08
CA ARG A 209 -2.81 -36.52 0.23
C ARG A 209 -2.41 -37.99 0.12
N VAL A 210 -2.74 -38.78 1.12
CA VAL A 210 -2.42 -40.22 1.18
C VAL A 210 -3.55 -41.03 1.82
N SER A 211 -3.52 -42.35 1.66
CA SER A 211 -4.39 -43.25 2.43
C SER A 211 -3.78 -43.54 3.80
N ALA A 212 -4.61 -43.86 4.81
CA ALA A 212 -4.11 -44.39 6.08
C ALA A 212 -3.22 -45.63 5.85
N GLY A 213 -2.14 -45.73 6.63
CA GLY A 213 -1.07 -46.72 6.49
C GLY A 213 0.04 -46.31 5.50
N SER A 214 -0.15 -45.28 4.69
CA SER A 214 0.87 -44.83 3.73
C SER A 214 2.00 -44.06 4.41
N GLN A 215 3.21 -44.24 3.91
CA GLN A 215 4.37 -43.47 4.32
C GLN A 215 4.57 -42.25 3.41
N VAL A 216 4.92 -41.12 4.02
CA VAL A 216 5.35 -39.88 3.36
C VAL A 216 6.79 -39.60 3.75
N THR A 217 7.59 -39.20 2.77
CA THR A 217 8.97 -38.73 2.98
C THR A 217 8.98 -37.22 2.82
N PHE A 218 9.78 -36.54 3.64
CA PHE A 218 9.96 -35.10 3.60
C PHE A 218 11.34 -34.73 3.05
N THR A 219 11.39 -33.62 2.34
CA THR A 219 12.61 -32.91 1.96
C THR A 219 12.56 -31.52 2.61
N VAL A 220 13.67 -31.09 3.22
CA VAL A 220 13.81 -29.74 3.75
C VAL A 220 14.77 -28.97 2.87
N GLU A 221 14.30 -27.88 2.27
CA GLU A 221 15.13 -26.97 1.48
C GLU A 221 15.37 -25.68 2.27
N ASN A 222 16.60 -25.17 2.28
CA ASN A 222 16.94 -23.83 2.76
C ASN A 222 17.53 -23.00 1.62
N ALA A 223 16.87 -21.91 1.23
CA ALA A 223 17.19 -21.11 0.05
C ALA A 223 17.31 -21.94 -1.25
N GLY A 224 16.63 -23.08 -1.31
CA GLY A 224 16.63 -24.02 -2.43
C GLY A 224 17.73 -25.09 -2.38
N GLU A 225 18.55 -25.13 -1.33
CA GLU A 225 19.50 -26.23 -1.08
C GLU A 225 18.87 -27.28 -0.17
N ASP A 226 19.05 -28.57 -0.50
CA ASP A 226 18.57 -29.67 0.34
C ASP A 226 19.39 -29.75 1.63
N VAL A 227 18.73 -29.53 2.76
CA VAL A 227 19.28 -29.58 4.13
C VAL A 227 18.57 -30.62 4.99
N THR A 228 17.91 -31.61 4.36
CA THR A 228 17.06 -32.61 5.04
C THR A 228 17.78 -33.31 6.20
N ASP A 229 19.05 -33.69 6.01
CA ASP A 229 19.83 -34.40 7.03
C ASP A 229 20.22 -33.52 8.24
N ALA A 230 20.29 -32.21 8.04
CA ALA A 230 20.65 -31.24 9.09
C ALA A 230 19.42 -30.70 9.83
N ALA A 231 18.26 -30.71 9.19
CA ALA A 231 17.01 -30.18 9.74
C ALA A 231 16.34 -31.16 10.70
N LYS A 232 15.49 -30.62 11.58
CA LYS A 232 14.58 -31.39 12.42
C LYS A 232 13.15 -31.16 11.97
N ILE A 233 12.34 -32.22 11.90
CA ILE A 233 10.94 -32.12 11.49
C ILE A 233 10.05 -32.42 12.69
N LYS A 234 9.06 -31.57 12.91
CA LYS A 234 8.16 -31.61 14.07
C LYS A 234 6.71 -31.60 13.62
N MET A 235 5.87 -32.41 14.27
CA MET A 235 4.42 -32.24 14.16
C MET A 235 4.01 -30.96 14.88
N VAL A 236 3.19 -30.11 14.26
CA VAL A 236 2.78 -28.82 14.85
C VAL A 236 2.20 -29.01 16.26
N ASP A 237 1.33 -30.00 16.41
CA ASP A 237 0.68 -30.36 17.68
C ASP A 237 1.33 -31.56 18.38
N GLY A 238 2.61 -31.83 18.14
CA GLY A 238 3.26 -33.02 18.68
C GLY A 238 4.77 -32.97 18.75
N ASP A 239 5.36 -34.17 18.80
CA ASP A 239 6.78 -34.37 18.93
C ASP A 239 7.52 -34.29 17.58
N TYR A 240 8.85 -34.27 17.67
CA TYR A 240 9.72 -34.47 16.51
C TYR A 240 9.56 -35.87 15.94
N ILE A 241 9.55 -35.99 14.62
CA ILE A 241 9.62 -37.29 13.96
C ILE A 241 11.08 -37.77 13.89
N LYS A 242 11.26 -39.09 13.85
CA LYS A 242 12.59 -39.68 13.68
C LYS A 242 12.94 -39.76 12.19
N GLY A 243 14.02 -39.08 11.79
CA GLY A 243 14.41 -38.97 10.39
C GLY A 243 13.42 -38.11 9.59
N ALA A 244 13.29 -38.38 8.30
CA ALA A 244 12.47 -37.58 7.38
C ALA A 244 11.23 -38.32 6.86
N THR A 245 10.72 -39.31 7.59
CA THR A 245 9.55 -40.11 7.15
C THR A 245 8.46 -40.15 8.21
N TYR A 246 7.20 -40.10 7.76
CA TYR A 246 6.02 -40.23 8.61
C TYR A 246 5.02 -41.22 8.00
N THR A 247 4.39 -42.05 8.83
CA THR A 247 3.34 -42.98 8.40
C THR A 247 2.00 -42.48 8.89
N MET A 248 1.05 -42.26 7.98
CA MET A 248 -0.28 -41.75 8.32
C MET A 248 -1.09 -42.83 9.04
N ALA A 249 -1.21 -42.75 10.37
CA ALA A 249 -1.78 -43.83 11.16
C ALA A 249 -3.29 -44.06 10.94
N SER A 250 -4.05 -42.98 10.79
CA SER A 250 -5.51 -43.02 10.68
C SER A 250 -6.00 -41.93 9.73
N GLU A 251 -7.32 -41.89 9.50
CA GLU A 251 -7.93 -40.76 8.80
C GLU A 251 -7.73 -39.46 9.57
N GLY A 252 -7.50 -38.37 8.84
CA GLY A 252 -7.32 -37.03 9.41
C GLY A 252 -6.34 -36.18 8.62
N THR A 253 -5.91 -35.09 9.25
CA THR A 253 -4.87 -34.18 8.75
C THR A 253 -3.83 -34.00 9.83
N VAL A 254 -2.55 -34.06 9.47
CA VAL A 254 -1.42 -33.81 10.38
C VAL A 254 -0.52 -32.76 9.74
N SER A 255 -0.18 -31.73 10.50
CA SER A 255 0.70 -30.63 10.05
C SER A 255 2.11 -30.78 10.60
N PHE A 256 3.09 -30.39 9.80
CA PHE A 256 4.51 -30.48 10.11
C PHE A 256 5.22 -29.17 9.83
N VAL A 257 6.27 -28.89 10.60
CA VAL A 257 7.25 -27.82 10.36
C VAL A 257 8.66 -28.40 10.36
N ALA A 258 9.58 -27.76 9.63
CA ALA A 258 11.00 -28.01 9.74
C ALA A 258 11.68 -26.91 10.57
N GLU A 259 12.74 -27.27 11.29
CA GLU A 259 13.56 -26.36 12.07
C GLU A 259 15.05 -26.58 11.76
N ILE A 260 15.77 -25.49 11.51
CA ILE A 260 17.24 -25.48 11.35
C ILE A 260 17.79 -24.15 11.87
N GLU A 261 18.84 -24.20 12.69
CA GLU A 261 19.56 -23.00 13.19
C GLU A 261 18.67 -21.88 13.77
N GLY A 262 17.53 -22.24 14.38
CA GLY A 262 16.57 -21.29 14.96
C GLY A 262 15.53 -20.73 13.99
N ALA A 263 15.61 -21.07 12.71
CA ALA A 263 14.56 -20.81 11.72
C ALA A 263 13.52 -21.95 11.72
N THR A 264 12.26 -21.60 11.49
CA THR A 264 11.13 -22.55 11.36
C THR A 264 10.44 -22.34 10.02
N SER A 265 10.13 -23.43 9.31
CA SER A 265 9.42 -23.35 8.03
C SER A 265 7.95 -23.01 8.25
N PRO A 266 7.25 -22.50 7.23
CA PRO A 266 5.79 -22.60 7.18
C PRO A 266 5.35 -24.06 7.39
N ALA A 267 4.17 -24.24 7.98
CA ALA A 267 3.61 -25.57 8.20
C ALA A 267 3.09 -26.16 6.89
N VAL A 268 3.33 -27.46 6.68
CA VAL A 268 2.75 -28.24 5.59
C VAL A 268 1.87 -29.36 6.14
N SER A 269 0.72 -29.59 5.50
CA SER A 269 -0.25 -30.60 5.92
C SER A 269 -0.19 -31.86 5.06
N ILE A 270 -0.28 -33.01 5.73
CA ILE A 270 -0.55 -34.32 5.12
C ILE A 270 -1.95 -34.76 5.53
N SER A 271 -2.77 -35.19 4.59
CA SER A 271 -4.15 -35.54 4.87
C SER A 271 -4.63 -36.81 4.17
N THR A 272 -5.61 -37.48 4.77
CA THR A 272 -6.46 -38.47 4.09
C THR A 272 -7.78 -37.88 3.58
N LYS A 273 -8.08 -36.61 3.93
CA LYS A 273 -9.33 -35.95 3.59
C LYS A 273 -9.32 -35.44 2.16
N ASP A 274 -10.49 -35.05 1.67
CA ASP A 274 -10.61 -34.39 0.37
C ASP A 274 -10.05 -32.97 0.39
N PHE A 275 -9.72 -32.47 -0.79
CA PHE A 275 -9.18 -31.13 -0.96
C PHE A 275 -10.27 -30.07 -0.74
N MET A 276 -9.86 -28.93 -0.18
CA MET A 276 -10.69 -27.74 -0.18
C MET A 276 -10.78 -27.19 -1.62
N LYS A 277 -11.96 -26.74 -2.01
CA LYS A 277 -12.23 -26.18 -3.34
C LYS A 277 -12.07 -24.67 -3.32
N ASN A 278 -11.17 -24.17 -4.17
CA ASN A 278 -11.08 -22.76 -4.51
C ASN A 278 -11.78 -22.50 -5.84
N VAL A 279 -12.62 -21.46 -5.91
CA VAL A 279 -13.43 -21.10 -7.07
C VAL A 279 -12.63 -20.17 -7.98
N LEU A 280 -12.43 -20.60 -9.22
CA LEU A 280 -11.76 -19.78 -10.24
C LEU A 280 -12.74 -18.77 -10.81
N ILE A 281 -12.34 -17.50 -10.88
CA ILE A 281 -13.15 -16.43 -11.49
C ILE A 281 -12.36 -15.78 -12.62
N PHE A 282 -12.86 -15.90 -13.84
CA PHE A 282 -12.41 -15.09 -14.97
C PHE A 282 -13.29 -13.84 -15.06
N LYS A 283 -12.73 -12.68 -14.69
CA LYS A 283 -13.41 -11.38 -14.77
C LYS A 283 -12.98 -10.64 -16.04
N PHE A 284 -13.91 -10.38 -16.94
CA PHE A 284 -13.68 -9.61 -18.15
C PHE A 284 -13.91 -8.11 -17.90
N THR A 285 -12.93 -7.28 -18.27
CA THR A 285 -12.90 -5.83 -17.98
C THR A 285 -12.29 -4.99 -19.12
N ASN A 286 -12.43 -3.67 -19.05
CA ASN A 286 -11.74 -2.71 -19.90
C ASN A 286 -11.61 -1.35 -19.17
N VAL A 287 -10.52 -0.62 -19.39
CA VAL A 287 -10.28 0.71 -18.79
C VAL A 287 -11.36 1.76 -19.09
N ASN A 288 -12.14 1.60 -20.17
CA ASN A 288 -13.23 2.48 -20.59
C ASN A 288 -14.62 2.03 -20.11
N CYS A 289 -14.70 0.97 -19.30
CA CYS A 289 -15.95 0.41 -18.78
C CYS A 289 -16.32 1.03 -17.42
N SER A 290 -17.36 1.87 -17.38
CA SER A 290 -17.78 2.60 -16.17
C SER A 290 -18.25 1.72 -15.00
N PHE A 291 -18.74 0.51 -15.28
CA PHE A 291 -19.27 -0.41 -14.26
C PHE A 291 -18.25 -1.47 -13.82
N CYS A 292 -17.11 -1.57 -14.52
CA CYS A 292 -16.07 -2.54 -14.20
C CYS A 292 -15.41 -2.33 -12.81
N PRO A 293 -15.21 -1.10 -12.31
CA PRO A 293 -14.77 -0.86 -10.94
C PRO A 293 -15.69 -1.50 -9.89
N GLU A 294 -17.01 -1.40 -10.09
CA GLU A 294 -17.99 -1.89 -9.13
C GLU A 294 -17.93 -3.41 -9.01
N LEU A 295 -17.88 -4.14 -10.13
CA LEU A 295 -17.72 -5.59 -10.09
C LEU A 295 -16.36 -6.00 -9.50
N ALA A 296 -15.27 -5.33 -9.89
CA ALA A 296 -13.94 -5.61 -9.36
C ALA A 296 -13.90 -5.45 -7.83
N LYS A 297 -14.51 -4.39 -7.29
CA LYS A 297 -14.60 -4.15 -5.85
C LYS A 297 -15.48 -5.20 -5.15
N ALA A 298 -16.58 -5.62 -5.78
CA ALA A 298 -17.45 -6.65 -5.22
C ALA A 298 -16.75 -8.01 -5.10
N ILE A 299 -15.92 -8.39 -6.09
CA ILE A 299 -15.12 -9.63 -6.04
C ILE A 299 -14.00 -9.52 -5.01
N GLU A 300 -13.30 -8.37 -4.93
CA GLU A 300 -12.27 -8.10 -3.92
C GLU A 300 -12.84 -8.25 -2.49
N ILE A 301 -14.00 -7.66 -2.20
CA ILE A 301 -14.63 -7.81 -0.88
C ILE A 301 -15.08 -9.27 -0.64
N ALA A 302 -15.58 -9.96 -1.67
CA ALA A 302 -15.99 -11.36 -1.54
C ALA A 302 -14.80 -12.29 -1.22
N SER A 303 -13.61 -12.02 -1.78
CA SER A 303 -12.42 -12.85 -1.59
C SER A 303 -11.86 -12.77 -0.16
N GLU A 304 -12.21 -11.74 0.62
CA GLU A 304 -11.86 -11.65 2.05
C GLU A 304 -12.48 -12.79 2.88
N THR A 305 -13.59 -13.38 2.42
CA THR A 305 -14.31 -14.43 3.17
C THR A 305 -14.57 -15.71 2.39
N GLN A 306 -14.34 -15.70 1.08
CA GLN A 306 -14.60 -16.83 0.18
C GLN A 306 -13.31 -17.28 -0.52
N PRO A 307 -13.17 -18.58 -0.81
CA PRO A 307 -11.97 -19.13 -1.45
C PRO A 307 -11.98 -18.82 -2.96
N ILE A 308 -11.68 -17.59 -3.33
CA ILE A 308 -11.71 -17.08 -4.70
C ILE A 308 -10.29 -16.99 -5.25
N VAL A 309 -10.10 -17.47 -6.48
CA VAL A 309 -8.90 -17.25 -7.29
C VAL A 309 -9.32 -16.47 -8.52
N GLU A 310 -8.94 -15.20 -8.60
CA GLU A 310 -9.36 -14.30 -9.67
C GLU A 310 -8.29 -14.18 -10.77
N VAL A 311 -8.75 -14.06 -12.02
CA VAL A 311 -7.96 -13.58 -13.16
C VAL A 311 -8.78 -12.50 -13.88
N ALA A 312 -8.23 -11.28 -13.94
CA ALA A 312 -8.81 -10.14 -14.64
C ALA A 312 -8.32 -10.08 -16.10
N ILE A 313 -9.22 -10.39 -17.03
CA ILE A 313 -8.96 -10.41 -18.46
C ILE A 313 -9.38 -9.07 -19.06
N HIS A 314 -8.39 -8.26 -19.44
CA HIS A 314 -8.63 -7.02 -20.17
C HIS A 314 -9.01 -7.33 -21.63
N SER A 315 -9.98 -6.58 -22.15
CA SER A 315 -10.75 -6.90 -23.35
C SER A 315 -10.82 -5.72 -24.29
N SER A 316 -10.68 -5.91 -25.61
CA SER A 316 -10.78 -4.82 -26.59
C SER A 316 -12.22 -4.43 -26.96
N VAL A 317 -13.23 -5.02 -26.30
CA VAL A 317 -14.67 -4.80 -26.57
C VAL A 317 -15.07 -3.33 -26.43
N MET A 318 -14.46 -2.58 -25.51
CA MET A 318 -14.74 -1.15 -25.31
C MET A 318 -13.57 -0.25 -25.75
N GLY A 319 -12.86 -0.68 -26.80
CA GLY A 319 -11.73 0.05 -27.39
C GLY A 319 -10.38 -0.32 -26.78
N SER A 320 -9.37 0.48 -27.09
CA SER A 320 -7.98 0.25 -26.66
C SER A 320 -7.87 0.16 -25.14
N ASP A 321 -7.12 -0.82 -24.68
CA ASP A 321 -6.77 -1.01 -23.28
C ASP A 321 -5.28 -1.38 -23.18
N PRO A 322 -4.46 -0.62 -22.44
CA PRO A 322 -3.01 -0.84 -22.37
C PRO A 322 -2.62 -2.15 -21.65
N MET A 323 -3.56 -2.80 -20.97
CA MET A 323 -3.33 -4.06 -20.29
C MET A 323 -3.58 -5.28 -21.19
N ILE A 324 -4.09 -5.08 -22.42
CA ILE A 324 -4.12 -6.13 -23.45
C ILE A 324 -2.73 -6.24 -24.06
N LYS A 325 -2.14 -7.43 -23.97
CA LYS A 325 -0.83 -7.73 -24.56
C LYS A 325 -0.90 -8.70 -25.73
N ASP A 326 -1.88 -9.60 -25.71
CA ASP A 326 -2.11 -10.56 -26.77
C ASP A 326 -3.58 -10.51 -27.22
N GLU A 327 -3.84 -9.74 -28.27
CA GLU A 327 -5.17 -9.61 -28.87
C GLU A 327 -5.66 -10.93 -29.49
N ALA A 328 -4.76 -11.81 -29.93
CA ALA A 328 -5.14 -13.11 -30.48
C ALA A 328 -5.64 -14.03 -29.38
N LEU A 329 -4.93 -14.07 -28.25
CA LEU A 329 -5.35 -14.80 -27.07
C LEU A 329 -6.65 -14.24 -26.50
N PHE A 330 -6.81 -12.91 -26.43
CA PHE A 330 -8.09 -12.30 -26.07
C PHE A 330 -9.21 -12.72 -27.03
N SER A 331 -8.97 -12.77 -28.34
CA SER A 331 -9.95 -13.23 -29.32
C SER A 331 -10.43 -14.65 -29.02
N ASP A 332 -9.53 -15.55 -28.61
CA ASP A 332 -9.88 -16.92 -28.21
C ASP A 332 -10.74 -16.94 -26.94
N PHE A 333 -10.41 -16.13 -25.93
CA PHE A 333 -11.26 -15.96 -24.75
C PHE A 333 -12.65 -15.42 -25.12
N GLY A 334 -12.72 -14.38 -25.96
CA GLY A 334 -13.98 -13.77 -26.41
C GLY A 334 -14.85 -14.71 -27.24
N ARG A 335 -14.25 -15.62 -28.02
CA ARG A 335 -14.97 -16.68 -28.74
C ARG A 335 -15.58 -17.72 -27.81
N TYR A 336 -14.91 -18.00 -26.70
CA TYR A 336 -15.36 -19.01 -25.75
C TYR A 336 -16.34 -18.45 -24.73
N PHE A 337 -15.95 -17.40 -24.02
CA PHE A 337 -16.72 -16.77 -22.94
C PHE A 337 -17.72 -15.71 -23.42
N GLY A 338 -17.53 -15.16 -24.62
CA GLY A 338 -18.34 -14.06 -25.15
C GLY A 338 -17.70 -12.70 -24.93
N ASN A 339 -18.30 -11.68 -25.55
CA ASN A 339 -17.75 -10.33 -25.68
C ASN A 339 -18.62 -9.29 -24.97
N GLN A 340 -18.73 -9.36 -23.64
CA GLN A 340 -19.49 -8.41 -22.83
C GLN A 340 -18.74 -8.01 -21.56
N LEU A 341 -18.94 -6.77 -21.08
CA LEU A 341 -18.21 -6.20 -19.95
C LEU A 341 -19.12 -5.35 -19.03
N PRO A 342 -18.88 -5.32 -17.70
CA PRO A 342 -18.10 -6.35 -17.00
C PRO A 342 -18.87 -7.68 -17.02
N TRP A 343 -18.14 -8.79 -17.04
CA TRP A 343 -18.74 -10.13 -16.91
C TRP A 343 -17.77 -11.06 -16.21
N ALA A 344 -18.24 -11.82 -15.23
CA ALA A 344 -17.42 -12.83 -14.56
C ALA A 344 -17.94 -14.26 -14.79
N PHE A 345 -17.01 -15.19 -15.01
CA PHE A 345 -17.25 -16.61 -15.27
C PHE A 345 -16.61 -17.42 -14.15
N LEU A 346 -17.41 -18.20 -13.44
CA LEU A 346 -16.99 -18.96 -12.27
C LEU A 346 -16.85 -20.44 -12.62
N ASP A 347 -15.70 -21.01 -12.26
CA ASP A 347 -15.29 -22.38 -12.58
C ASP A 347 -15.59 -22.74 -14.04
N MET A 348 -15.17 -21.85 -14.94
CA MET A 348 -15.59 -21.81 -16.35
C MET A 348 -17.05 -21.35 -16.47
N PHE A 349 -17.97 -22.23 -16.84
CA PHE A 349 -19.37 -21.90 -17.09
C PHE A 349 -20.34 -22.38 -16.01
N GLN A 350 -19.84 -22.71 -14.82
CA GLN A 350 -20.68 -23.22 -13.73
C GLN A 350 -21.58 -22.14 -13.12
N ALA A 351 -21.10 -20.89 -13.09
CA ALA A 351 -21.92 -19.72 -12.83
C ALA A 351 -21.40 -18.52 -13.60
N GLN A 352 -22.26 -17.51 -13.76
CA GLN A 352 -21.97 -16.30 -14.52
C GLN A 352 -22.56 -15.09 -13.79
N ILE A 353 -21.79 -14.01 -13.74
CA ILE A 353 -22.20 -12.73 -13.16
C ILE A 353 -22.16 -11.69 -14.29
N PRO A 354 -23.32 -11.39 -14.91
CA PRO A 354 -23.39 -10.39 -15.96
C PRO A 354 -23.49 -9.00 -15.32
N GLY A 355 -22.51 -8.14 -15.56
CA GLY A 355 -22.51 -6.76 -15.10
C GLY A 355 -22.03 -6.57 -13.66
N ALA A 356 -22.25 -5.35 -13.16
CA ALA A 356 -21.93 -4.98 -11.78
C ALA A 356 -22.99 -5.51 -10.81
N VAL A 357 -22.53 -6.02 -9.66
CA VAL A 357 -23.36 -6.57 -8.59
C VAL A 357 -22.70 -6.28 -7.24
N SER A 358 -23.43 -6.45 -6.14
CA SER A 358 -22.86 -6.35 -4.78
C SER A 358 -21.95 -7.54 -4.44
N SER A 359 -21.08 -7.36 -3.43
CA SER A 359 -20.24 -8.44 -2.90
C SER A 359 -21.06 -9.62 -2.36
N ASP A 360 -22.17 -9.36 -1.65
CA ASP A 360 -23.11 -10.40 -1.21
C ASP A 360 -23.61 -11.24 -2.39
N ARG A 361 -23.88 -10.60 -3.54
CA ARG A 361 -24.33 -11.30 -4.73
C ARG A 361 -23.22 -12.14 -5.35
N VAL A 362 -21.97 -11.67 -5.34
CA VAL A 362 -20.81 -12.49 -5.74
C VAL A 362 -20.71 -13.73 -4.83
N ILE A 363 -20.84 -13.52 -3.51
CA ILE A 363 -20.79 -14.58 -2.49
C ILE A 363 -21.89 -15.64 -2.74
N ASP A 364 -23.11 -15.23 -3.11
CA ASP A 364 -24.21 -16.16 -3.46
C ASP A 364 -23.84 -17.12 -4.59
N TYR A 365 -23.06 -16.67 -5.59
CA TYR A 365 -22.59 -17.51 -6.69
C TYR A 365 -21.39 -18.38 -6.30
N VAL A 366 -20.49 -17.87 -5.46
CA VAL A 366 -19.25 -18.56 -5.07
C VAL A 366 -19.50 -19.68 -4.07
N LYS A 367 -20.27 -19.42 -3.01
CA LYS A 367 -20.55 -20.38 -1.93
C LYS A 367 -20.98 -21.78 -2.41
N PRO A 368 -21.99 -21.93 -3.29
CA PRO A 368 -22.42 -23.25 -3.73
C PRO A 368 -21.37 -23.99 -4.58
N LEU A 369 -20.43 -23.28 -5.19
CA LEU A 369 -19.31 -23.88 -5.93
C LEU A 369 -18.19 -24.31 -4.97
N ALA A 370 -17.85 -23.45 -4.00
CA ALA A 370 -16.82 -23.71 -2.98
C ALA A 370 -17.17 -24.90 -2.06
N LEU A 371 -18.46 -25.23 -1.90
CA LEU A 371 -18.91 -26.38 -1.11
C LEU A 371 -18.86 -27.73 -1.87
N ARG A 372 -18.48 -27.73 -3.15
CA ARG A 372 -18.39 -28.96 -3.95
C ARG A 372 -17.09 -29.71 -3.63
N SER A 373 -17.14 -31.04 -3.72
CA SER A 373 -15.94 -31.86 -3.68
C SER A 373 -15.03 -31.56 -4.88
N ALA A 374 -13.75 -31.33 -4.62
CA ALA A 374 -12.74 -31.22 -5.66
C ALA A 374 -12.27 -32.61 -6.09
N TYR A 375 -12.29 -32.89 -7.40
CA TYR A 375 -11.74 -34.11 -8.03
C TYR A 375 -10.21 -34.13 -8.04
N ALA A 376 -9.57 -32.99 -7.78
CA ALA A 376 -8.14 -32.89 -7.64
C ALA A 376 -7.75 -31.73 -6.72
N GLY A 377 -6.66 -31.91 -5.99
CA GLY A 377 -5.93 -30.85 -5.32
C GLY A 377 -4.87 -30.29 -6.24
N ILE A 378 -4.48 -29.05 -5.98
CA ILE A 378 -3.38 -28.40 -6.67
C ILE A 378 -2.49 -27.70 -5.65
N ALA A 379 -1.17 -27.85 -5.82
CA ALA A 379 -0.13 -27.14 -5.09
C ALA A 379 0.90 -26.68 -6.12
N ALA A 380 1.57 -25.56 -5.89
CA ALA A 380 2.58 -25.08 -6.81
C ALA A 380 3.62 -24.16 -6.16
N SER A 381 4.76 -24.03 -6.80
CA SER A 381 5.77 -23.01 -6.48
C SER A 381 6.15 -22.23 -7.73
N ALA A 382 6.35 -20.93 -7.60
CA ALA A 382 6.81 -20.06 -8.68
C ALA A 382 8.12 -19.40 -8.28
N LYS A 383 9.13 -19.43 -9.16
CA LYS A 383 10.44 -18.83 -8.91
C LYS A 383 10.86 -17.98 -10.10
N ALA A 384 11.35 -16.77 -9.84
CA ALA A 384 11.97 -15.93 -10.86
C ALA A 384 13.48 -16.16 -10.93
N ASN A 385 14.01 -16.14 -12.15
CA ASN A 385 15.42 -15.97 -12.44
C ASN A 385 15.55 -14.79 -13.42
N GLY A 386 15.81 -13.60 -12.87
CA GLY A 386 15.61 -12.35 -13.62
C GLY A 386 14.14 -12.22 -14.03
N SER A 387 13.88 -12.03 -15.32
CA SER A 387 12.52 -11.93 -15.86
C SER A 387 11.88 -13.26 -16.24
N GLN A 388 12.61 -14.38 -16.17
CA GLN A 388 12.05 -15.70 -16.46
C GLN A 388 11.43 -16.29 -15.20
N ILE A 389 10.12 -16.54 -15.23
CA ILE A 389 9.39 -17.18 -14.15
C ILE A 389 9.21 -18.64 -14.49
N THR A 390 9.54 -19.54 -13.54
CA THR A 390 9.28 -20.97 -13.64
C THR A 390 8.30 -21.38 -12.55
N ALA A 391 7.16 -21.97 -12.95
CA ALA A 391 6.17 -22.54 -12.05
C ALA A 391 6.22 -24.08 -12.10
N LYS A 392 6.34 -24.71 -10.94
CA LYS A 392 6.22 -26.17 -10.77
C LYS A 392 4.87 -26.46 -10.12
N VAL A 393 3.99 -27.13 -10.85
CA VAL A 393 2.59 -27.37 -10.48
C VAL A 393 2.38 -28.85 -10.22
N ASN A 394 1.90 -29.20 -9.03
CA ASN A 394 1.60 -30.56 -8.62
C ASN A 394 0.09 -30.74 -8.51
N VAL A 395 -0.45 -31.66 -9.31
CA VAL A 395 -1.87 -32.03 -9.29
C VAL A 395 -2.00 -33.42 -8.68
N THR A 396 -2.84 -33.56 -7.66
CA THR A 396 -3.12 -34.86 -7.03
C THR A 396 -4.61 -35.18 -7.14
N ALA A 397 -4.95 -36.33 -7.72
CA ALA A 397 -6.34 -36.73 -7.89
C ALA A 397 -6.96 -37.25 -6.59
N SER A 398 -8.22 -36.89 -6.32
CA SER A 398 -9.01 -37.42 -5.20
C SER A 398 -9.87 -38.63 -5.60
N SER A 399 -10.03 -38.87 -6.90
CA SER A 399 -10.73 -40.03 -7.47
C SER A 399 -10.24 -40.34 -8.89
N SER A 400 -10.49 -41.57 -9.36
CA SER A 400 -10.13 -42.02 -10.70
C SER A 400 -11.29 -42.00 -11.69
N SER A 401 -12.18 -41.01 -11.57
CA SER A 401 -13.47 -40.96 -12.29
C SER A 401 -13.53 -39.94 -13.42
N ARG A 402 -12.48 -39.13 -13.61
CA ARG A 402 -12.48 -37.99 -14.54
C ARG A 402 -11.12 -37.86 -15.22
N ASP A 403 -11.13 -37.50 -16.51
CA ASP A 403 -9.94 -36.98 -17.17
C ASP A 403 -9.65 -35.57 -16.65
N LEU A 404 -8.43 -35.38 -16.14
CA LEU A 404 -7.96 -34.12 -15.60
C LEU A 404 -7.09 -33.36 -16.60
N TYR A 405 -7.11 -32.03 -16.46
CA TYR A 405 -6.31 -31.09 -17.23
C TYR A 405 -5.75 -30.02 -16.31
N VAL A 406 -4.60 -29.44 -16.63
CA VAL A 406 -3.99 -28.38 -15.82
C VAL A 406 -3.47 -27.25 -16.70
N ALA A 407 -3.69 -26.02 -16.24
CA ALA A 407 -3.22 -24.81 -16.89
C ALA A 407 -2.58 -23.86 -15.88
N ALA A 408 -1.76 -22.95 -16.39
CA ALA A 408 -1.14 -21.89 -15.60
C ALA A 408 -1.14 -20.57 -16.38
N MET A 409 -1.47 -19.48 -15.68
CA MET A 409 -1.54 -18.12 -16.19
C MET A 409 -0.65 -17.20 -15.37
N LEU A 410 0.10 -16.33 -16.04
CA LEU A 410 0.77 -15.21 -15.40
C LEU A 410 -0.23 -14.08 -15.23
N VAL A 411 -0.31 -13.54 -14.02
CA VAL A 411 -1.06 -12.32 -13.70
C VAL A 411 -0.16 -11.29 -13.01
N GLU A 412 -0.53 -10.02 -13.06
CA GLU A 412 0.19 -8.92 -12.41
C GLU A 412 -0.76 -8.08 -11.56
N ASN A 413 -0.30 -7.74 -10.35
CA ASN A 413 -0.99 -6.88 -9.40
C ASN A 413 -0.43 -5.44 -9.41
N GLY A 414 -1.12 -4.50 -8.77
CA GLY A 414 -0.56 -3.18 -8.47
C GLY A 414 -0.42 -2.22 -9.66
N ILE A 415 -1.02 -2.52 -10.82
CA ILE A 415 -0.88 -1.69 -12.02
C ILE A 415 -1.70 -0.40 -11.87
N ARG A 416 -1.04 0.75 -11.84
CA ARG A 416 -1.71 2.05 -11.78
C ARG A 416 -2.08 2.54 -13.17
N TYR A 417 -3.38 2.68 -13.42
CA TYR A 417 -3.88 3.24 -14.67
C TYR A 417 -5.29 3.81 -14.50
N SER A 418 -5.68 4.75 -15.35
CA SER A 418 -7.02 5.33 -15.29
C SER A 418 -8.11 4.34 -15.66
N GLN A 419 -9.13 4.24 -14.81
CA GLN A 419 -10.32 3.43 -15.06
C GLN A 419 -11.57 4.32 -15.06
N LYS A 420 -12.32 4.29 -16.15
CA LYS A 420 -13.61 4.99 -16.24
C LYS A 420 -14.56 4.43 -15.18
N GLY A 421 -15.28 5.32 -14.50
CA GLY A 421 -16.16 4.96 -13.39
C GLY A 421 -15.48 4.94 -12.03
N SER A 422 -14.19 5.28 -11.96
CA SER A 422 -13.45 5.51 -10.71
C SER A 422 -13.10 6.99 -10.56
N ASP A 423 -13.22 7.51 -9.33
CA ASP A 423 -12.82 8.87 -8.98
C ASP A 423 -11.30 9.01 -8.74
N LEU A 424 -10.55 7.89 -8.79
CA LEU A 424 -9.12 7.86 -8.52
C LEU A 424 -8.25 8.30 -9.71
N GLY A 425 -8.84 8.51 -10.89
CA GLY A 425 -8.07 8.85 -12.09
C GLY A 425 -6.96 7.82 -12.34
N SER A 426 -5.75 8.29 -12.65
CA SER A 426 -4.56 7.43 -12.88
C SER A 426 -4.10 6.63 -11.65
N ASN A 427 -4.65 6.90 -10.47
CA ASN A 427 -4.30 6.20 -9.24
C ASN A 427 -5.12 4.93 -9.02
N TYR A 428 -6.12 4.64 -9.87
CA TYR A 428 -6.84 3.36 -9.79
C TYR A 428 -5.88 2.19 -10.02
N VAL A 429 -6.00 1.16 -9.19
CA VAL A 429 -5.11 0.00 -9.19
C VAL A 429 -5.83 -1.19 -9.81
N HIS A 430 -5.20 -1.78 -10.81
CA HIS A 430 -5.62 -3.03 -11.42
C HIS A 430 -4.84 -4.19 -10.81
N ASN A 431 -5.57 -5.19 -10.34
CA ASN A 431 -5.05 -6.43 -9.76
C ASN A 431 -5.50 -7.64 -10.57
N HIS A 432 -4.76 -8.74 -10.40
CA HIS A 432 -4.97 -10.03 -11.06
C HIS A 432 -4.98 -9.92 -12.59
N THR A 433 -4.33 -8.90 -13.15
CA THR A 433 -4.37 -8.60 -14.58
C THR A 433 -3.66 -9.69 -15.36
N PHE A 434 -4.40 -10.40 -16.20
CA PHE A 434 -3.89 -11.45 -17.06
C PHE A 434 -2.78 -10.93 -17.99
N ARG A 435 -1.64 -11.64 -18.02
CA ARG A 435 -0.45 -11.30 -18.82
C ARG A 435 -0.07 -12.36 -19.84
N ALA A 436 -0.14 -13.64 -19.48
CA ALA A 436 0.24 -14.73 -20.37
C ALA A 436 -0.41 -16.05 -19.95
N LEU A 437 -0.64 -16.94 -20.93
CA LEU A 437 -1.08 -18.31 -20.71
C LEU A 437 0.06 -19.26 -21.10
N ALA A 438 0.43 -20.18 -20.22
CA ALA A 438 1.51 -21.13 -20.51
C ALA A 438 1.09 -22.27 -21.45
N THR A 439 -0.21 -22.53 -21.55
CA THR A 439 -0.78 -23.64 -22.32
C THR A 439 -1.37 -23.13 -23.65
N PRO A 440 -1.47 -23.98 -24.69
CA PRO A 440 -2.00 -23.54 -25.99
C PRO A 440 -3.46 -23.05 -25.95
N THR A 441 -4.22 -23.51 -24.95
CA THR A 441 -5.62 -23.10 -24.73
C THR A 441 -5.89 -22.97 -23.23
N VAL A 442 -6.99 -22.30 -22.90
CA VAL A 442 -7.50 -22.15 -21.52
C VAL A 442 -7.91 -23.48 -20.88
N TYR A 443 -7.93 -24.58 -21.64
CA TYR A 443 -8.23 -25.91 -21.10
C TYR A 443 -7.00 -26.63 -20.56
N GLY A 444 -5.80 -26.08 -20.79
CA GLY A 444 -4.57 -26.65 -20.25
C GLY A 444 -4.09 -27.92 -20.95
N ASP A 445 -3.08 -28.54 -20.36
CA ASP A 445 -2.53 -29.81 -20.77
C ASP A 445 -3.37 -30.96 -20.22
N GLN A 446 -3.66 -31.96 -21.06
CA GLN A 446 -4.32 -33.18 -20.61
C GLN A 446 -3.37 -34.00 -19.72
N LEU A 447 -3.86 -34.35 -18.53
CA LEU A 447 -3.20 -35.28 -17.60
C LEU A 447 -3.78 -36.70 -17.72
N GLY A 448 -5.01 -36.82 -18.22
CA GLY A 448 -5.74 -38.08 -18.33
C GLY A 448 -6.44 -38.46 -17.04
N THR A 449 -6.92 -39.70 -16.96
CA THR A 449 -7.53 -40.26 -15.74
C THR A 449 -6.43 -40.78 -14.82
N LEU A 450 -6.29 -40.16 -13.65
CA LEU A 450 -5.30 -40.51 -12.64
C LEU A 450 -5.92 -41.42 -11.56
N ALA A 451 -5.13 -42.30 -10.96
CA ALA A 451 -5.56 -43.08 -9.80
C ALA A 451 -5.77 -42.19 -8.56
N ASN A 452 -6.58 -42.65 -7.61
CA ASN A 452 -6.72 -41.93 -6.33
C ASN A 452 -5.36 -41.76 -5.64
N ASN A 453 -5.05 -40.53 -5.19
CA ASN A 453 -3.76 -40.10 -4.64
C ASN A 453 -2.59 -40.10 -5.63
N GLU A 454 -2.80 -40.40 -6.91
CA GLU A 454 -1.76 -40.22 -7.92
C GLU A 454 -1.48 -38.72 -8.11
N GLN A 455 -0.19 -38.37 -8.13
CA GLN A 455 0.29 -37.02 -8.35
C GLN A 455 1.02 -36.92 -9.68
N VAL A 456 0.74 -35.85 -10.42
CA VAL A 456 1.49 -35.46 -11.62
C VAL A 456 2.04 -34.06 -11.44
N THR A 457 3.30 -33.87 -11.84
CA THR A 457 3.96 -32.56 -11.85
C THR A 457 4.08 -32.03 -13.28
N LYS A 458 3.75 -30.76 -13.47
CA LYS A 458 4.04 -29.98 -14.68
C LYS A 458 4.93 -28.80 -14.37
N THR A 459 5.73 -28.39 -15.34
CA THR A 459 6.56 -27.20 -15.24
C THR A 459 6.20 -26.25 -16.37
N TYR A 460 5.91 -25.00 -16.01
CA TYR A 460 5.55 -23.92 -16.92
C TYR A 460 6.56 -22.79 -16.79
N THR A 461 6.81 -22.10 -17.89
CA THR A 461 7.71 -20.95 -17.93
C THR A 461 7.02 -19.75 -18.54
N PHE A 462 7.27 -18.57 -17.99
CA PHE A 462 6.76 -17.30 -18.49
C PHE A 462 7.91 -16.31 -18.69
N ASP A 463 7.80 -15.48 -19.71
CA ASP A 463 8.63 -14.28 -19.83
C ASP A 463 7.87 -13.09 -19.23
N ALA A 464 8.45 -12.49 -18.19
CA ALA A 464 7.94 -11.31 -17.51
C ALA A 464 8.82 -10.07 -17.73
N SER A 465 9.58 -10.02 -18.83
CA SER A 465 10.48 -8.90 -19.17
C SER A 465 9.78 -7.54 -19.27
N GLN A 466 8.46 -7.51 -19.43
CA GLN A 466 7.64 -6.31 -19.54
C GLN A 466 6.84 -5.96 -18.27
N TYR A 467 7.00 -6.73 -17.19
CA TYR A 467 6.16 -6.63 -15.99
C TYR A 467 7.02 -6.43 -14.75
N ASP A 468 6.43 -5.93 -13.68
CA ASP A 468 7.09 -5.98 -12.37
C ASP A 468 6.97 -7.40 -11.81
N VAL A 469 8.06 -8.15 -11.87
CA VAL A 469 8.15 -9.54 -11.40
C VAL A 469 7.73 -9.68 -9.94
N ASN A 470 7.97 -8.65 -9.10
CA ASN A 470 7.57 -8.68 -7.69
C ASN A 470 6.06 -8.56 -7.49
N ASN A 471 5.34 -8.09 -8.51
CA ASN A 471 3.88 -8.00 -8.54
C ASN A 471 3.25 -9.11 -9.37
N CYS A 472 4.07 -9.99 -9.96
CA CYS A 472 3.59 -11.12 -10.72
C CYS A 472 3.20 -12.29 -9.82
N HIS A 473 2.11 -12.94 -10.19
CA HIS A 473 1.68 -14.21 -9.63
C HIS A 473 1.41 -15.22 -10.76
N VAL A 474 1.40 -16.51 -10.41
CA VAL A 474 1.00 -17.59 -11.32
C VAL A 474 -0.28 -18.24 -10.81
N VAL A 475 -1.39 -17.98 -11.50
CA VAL A 475 -2.67 -18.65 -11.26
C VAL A 475 -2.64 -20.01 -11.94
N CYS A 476 -2.76 -21.07 -11.16
CA CYS A 476 -2.79 -22.45 -11.65
C CYS A 476 -4.16 -23.05 -11.37
N TYR A 477 -4.73 -23.78 -12.32
CA TYR A 477 -6.05 -24.40 -12.13
C TYR A 477 -6.14 -25.76 -12.80
N VAL A 478 -6.94 -26.63 -12.18
CA VAL A 478 -7.23 -27.98 -12.65
C VAL A 478 -8.66 -28.02 -13.16
N LEU A 479 -8.83 -28.57 -14.35
CA LEU A 479 -10.13 -28.81 -14.96
C LEU A 479 -10.41 -30.30 -15.02
N TYR A 480 -11.69 -30.65 -15.11
CA TYR A 480 -12.13 -31.93 -15.62
C TYR A 480 -13.11 -31.74 -16.77
N LYS A 481 -13.25 -32.78 -17.58
CA LYS A 481 -14.21 -32.80 -18.69
C LYS A 481 -15.52 -33.48 -18.26
N ASP A 482 -16.65 -32.85 -18.61
CA ASP A 482 -18.00 -33.38 -18.42
C ASP A 482 -18.80 -33.21 -19.71
N GLY A 483 -18.93 -34.30 -20.48
CA GLY A 483 -19.38 -34.21 -21.87
C GLY A 483 -18.41 -33.36 -22.69
N ASP A 484 -18.91 -32.29 -23.31
CA ASP A 484 -18.10 -31.31 -24.06
C ASP A 484 -17.64 -30.11 -23.22
N ALA A 485 -18.08 -30.02 -21.96
CA ALA A 485 -17.74 -28.91 -21.09
C ALA A 485 -16.44 -29.17 -20.30
N TYR A 486 -15.65 -28.12 -20.13
CA TYR A 486 -14.54 -28.09 -19.18
C TYR A 486 -15.00 -27.33 -17.92
N ILE A 487 -14.71 -27.89 -16.75
CA ILE A 487 -15.14 -27.34 -15.47
C ILE A 487 -13.93 -27.28 -14.54
N ALA A 488 -13.71 -26.14 -13.90
CA ALA A 488 -12.63 -26.03 -12.92
C ALA A 488 -12.97 -26.77 -11.64
N THR A 489 -12.14 -27.74 -11.28
CA THR A 489 -12.28 -28.47 -10.02
C THR A 489 -11.43 -27.88 -8.90
N ASN A 490 -10.38 -27.10 -9.19
CA ASN A 490 -9.63 -26.37 -8.19
C ASN A 490 -8.73 -25.31 -8.84
N ALA A 491 -8.30 -24.34 -8.05
CA ALA A 491 -7.36 -23.31 -8.48
C ALA A 491 -6.53 -22.79 -7.30
N ILE A 492 -5.37 -22.22 -7.59
CA ILE A 492 -4.53 -21.51 -6.63
C ILE A 492 -3.92 -20.28 -7.31
N ASP A 493 -3.66 -19.25 -6.53
CA ASP A 493 -2.87 -18.09 -6.92
C ASP A 493 -1.52 -18.14 -6.20
N VAL A 494 -0.42 -18.15 -6.94
CA VAL A 494 0.92 -18.33 -6.37
C VAL A 494 1.76 -17.08 -6.62
N PRO A 495 2.10 -16.31 -5.57
CA PRO A 495 3.06 -15.21 -5.71
C PRO A 495 4.39 -15.70 -6.26
N VAL A 496 5.01 -14.93 -7.16
CA VAL A 496 6.34 -15.26 -7.65
C VAL A 496 7.36 -15.20 -6.50
N ASN A 497 8.31 -16.14 -6.53
CA ASN A 497 9.24 -16.44 -5.44
C ASN A 497 8.56 -17.03 -4.19
N SER A 498 7.37 -17.61 -4.33
CA SER A 498 6.67 -18.28 -3.23
C SER A 498 6.11 -19.64 -3.65
N TRP A 499 5.38 -20.28 -2.76
CA TRP A 499 4.65 -21.50 -3.00
C TRP A 499 3.32 -21.53 -2.24
N VAL A 500 2.41 -22.37 -2.72
CA VAL A 500 1.13 -22.68 -2.10
C VAL A 500 1.00 -24.20 -2.03
N ASP A 501 0.74 -24.71 -0.83
CA ASP A 501 0.53 -26.13 -0.56
C ASP A 501 -0.94 -26.54 -0.71
N TYR A 502 -1.21 -27.84 -0.62
CA TYR A 502 -2.58 -28.35 -0.67
C TYR A 502 -3.39 -27.90 0.55
N GLU A 503 -4.65 -27.54 0.31
CA GLU A 503 -5.64 -27.29 1.35
C GLU A 503 -6.67 -28.41 1.41
N PHE A 504 -7.15 -28.74 2.61
CA PHE A 504 -8.04 -29.88 2.86
C PHE A 504 -9.31 -29.42 3.57
N VAL A 505 -10.41 -30.15 3.37
CA VAL A 505 -11.64 -29.92 4.11
C VAL A 505 -11.41 -30.11 5.62
N LYS A 506 -11.99 -29.22 6.43
CA LYS A 506 -11.74 -29.17 7.87
C LYS A 506 -12.28 -30.37 8.63
#